data_AF-A0AAN1Y9R8-F1
#
_entry.id   AF-A0AAN1Y9R8-F1
#
_cell.length_a   1.000
_cell.length_b   1.000
_cell.length_c   1.000
_cell.angle_alpha   90.00
_cell.angle_beta   90.00
_cell.angle_gamma   90.00
#
_symmetry.space_group_name_H-M   'P 1'
#
loop_
_entity.id
_entity.type
_entity.pdbx_description
1 polymer ?
#
loop_
_entity_poly.entity_id
_entity_poly.type
_entity_poly.pdbx_seq_one_letter_code
_entity_poly.pdbx_strand_id
1 'polypeptide(L)'
;MTQPVKDEDHHDADFEKVSSEQKSLTFSLSYSLVEKAVKIIIVVAILVCISVYIGKRMNEGVGLFHKSVKIAILNPSALNEQYLKAHNGKGEGYLPYIRKLMALYRARDFLVLDMNYVITRPSTVNEIAYIDESEVESELTEYGIDPKYFEGKQ
;
A
#
# COMPACT_ATOMS: atom_id res chain seq x y z
N MET A 1 -69.61 -78.20 15.24
CA MET A 1 -68.17 -78.06 14.93
C MET A 1 -67.82 -76.58 15.00
N THR A 2 -66.85 -76.23 15.85
CA THR A 2 -65.88 -75.09 15.81
C THR A 2 -66.34 -73.62 15.65
N GLN A 3 -66.01 -72.81 16.68
CA GLN A 3 -65.87 -71.31 16.79
C GLN A 3 -64.75 -70.75 15.86
N PRO A 4 -64.31 -69.43 15.82
CA PRO A 4 -64.53 -68.21 16.68
C PRO A 4 -64.66 -66.82 15.90
N VAL A 5 -65.18 -65.69 16.47
CA VAL A 5 -64.56 -64.46 17.11
C VAL A 5 -64.22 -63.21 16.22
N LYS A 6 -64.48 -61.99 16.79
CA LYS A 6 -63.89 -60.61 16.62
C LYS A 6 -64.26 -59.78 15.37
N ASP A 7 -64.74 -58.53 15.43
CA ASP A 7 -64.39 -57.23 16.10
C ASP A 7 -63.80 -56.25 15.06
N GLU A 8 -64.35 -55.02 15.06
CA GLU A 8 -63.73 -53.69 14.83
C GLU A 8 -63.12 -53.33 13.45
N ASP A 9 -63.56 -52.22 12.85
CA ASP A 9 -62.79 -50.97 12.62
C ASP A 9 -62.57 -50.78 11.09
N HIS A 10 -62.44 -49.61 10.45
CA HIS A 10 -62.14 -48.24 10.84
C HIS A 10 -62.60 -47.29 9.71
N HIS A 11 -63.08 -46.11 10.06
CA HIS A 11 -63.20 -44.95 9.16
C HIS A 11 -61.82 -44.33 8.93
N ASP A 12 -61.14 -44.58 7.82
CA ASP A 12 -59.80 -44.00 7.54
C ASP A 12 -59.56 -43.65 6.05
N ALA A 13 -60.51 -43.01 5.37
CA ALA A 13 -60.33 -42.64 3.95
C ALA A 13 -60.10 -41.14 3.67
N ASP A 14 -60.32 -40.24 4.63
CA ASP A 14 -60.27 -38.77 4.37
C ASP A 14 -59.06 -38.04 4.99
N PHE A 15 -58.19 -38.72 5.74
CA PHE A 15 -57.05 -38.07 6.40
C PHE A 15 -55.77 -37.99 5.55
N GLU A 16 -55.61 -38.81 4.51
CA GLU A 16 -54.37 -38.82 3.72
C GLU A 16 -54.30 -37.72 2.65
N LYS A 17 -55.44 -37.29 2.10
CA LYS A 17 -55.46 -36.34 0.97
C LYS A 17 -55.13 -34.91 1.39
N VAL A 18 -55.53 -34.49 2.59
CA VAL A 18 -55.26 -33.13 3.11
C VAL A 18 -53.78 -32.97 3.53
N SER A 19 -53.16 -34.05 4.04
CA SER A 19 -51.76 -34.00 4.48
C SER A 19 -50.77 -33.88 3.33
N SER A 20 -51.07 -34.46 2.16
CA SER A 20 -50.14 -34.48 1.02
C SER A 20 -50.11 -33.15 0.25
N GLU A 21 -51.22 -32.44 0.13
CA GLU A 21 -51.26 -31.09 -0.45
C GLU A 21 -50.68 -30.02 0.49
N GLN A 22 -50.96 -30.11 1.80
CA GLN A 22 -50.42 -29.16 2.77
C GLN A 22 -48.90 -29.31 2.95
N LYS A 23 -48.36 -30.53 2.81
CA LYS A 23 -46.93 -30.85 2.88
C LYS A 23 -46.18 -30.48 1.60
N SER A 24 -46.83 -30.46 0.44
CA SER A 24 -46.20 -30.04 -0.82
C SER A 24 -46.17 -28.51 -0.99
N LEU A 25 -47.19 -27.80 -0.49
CA LEU A 25 -47.22 -26.33 -0.44
C LEU A 25 -46.22 -25.75 0.56
N THR A 26 -46.05 -26.37 1.74
CA THR A 26 -45.03 -25.92 2.71
C THR A 26 -43.61 -26.18 2.23
N PHE A 27 -43.37 -27.26 1.48
CA PHE A 27 -42.03 -27.57 0.95
C PHE A 27 -41.63 -26.66 -0.23
N SER A 28 -42.57 -26.32 -1.12
CA SER A 28 -42.31 -25.39 -2.23
C SER A 28 -42.14 -23.93 -1.77
N LEU A 29 -42.88 -23.49 -0.74
CA LEU A 29 -42.69 -22.17 -0.13
C LEU A 29 -41.33 -22.07 0.59
N SER A 30 -40.89 -23.16 1.23
CA SER A 30 -39.58 -23.25 1.87
C SER A 30 -38.44 -23.10 0.86
N TYR A 31 -38.51 -23.76 -0.29
CA TYR A 31 -37.46 -23.66 -1.31
C TYR A 31 -37.38 -22.26 -1.95
N SER A 32 -38.52 -21.63 -2.22
CA SER A 32 -38.61 -20.25 -2.75
C SER A 32 -38.09 -19.19 -1.78
N LEU A 33 -38.38 -19.35 -0.47
CA LEU A 33 -37.85 -18.48 0.58
C LEU A 33 -36.36 -18.71 0.81
N VAL A 34 -35.90 -19.96 0.77
CA VAL A 34 -34.49 -20.33 0.88
C VAL A 34 -33.70 -19.77 -0.30
N GLU A 35 -34.19 -19.86 -1.54
CA GLU A 35 -33.49 -19.30 -2.71
C GLU A 35 -33.35 -17.77 -2.62
N LYS A 36 -34.41 -17.07 -2.18
CA LYS A 36 -34.37 -15.62 -1.95
C LYS A 36 -33.43 -15.25 -0.80
N ALA A 37 -33.43 -16.02 0.29
CA ALA A 37 -32.54 -15.81 1.42
C ALA A 37 -31.07 -16.03 1.03
N VAL A 38 -30.78 -17.08 0.26
CA VAL A 38 -29.43 -17.39 -0.24
C VAL A 38 -28.91 -16.27 -1.15
N LYS A 39 -29.74 -15.75 -2.06
CA LYS A 39 -29.35 -14.59 -2.90
C LYS A 39 -29.00 -13.35 -2.07
N ILE A 40 -29.77 -13.06 -1.02
CA ILE A 40 -29.50 -11.94 -0.11
C ILE A 40 -28.17 -12.15 0.63
N ILE A 41 -27.92 -13.37 1.13
CA ILE A 41 -26.66 -13.71 1.82
C ILE A 41 -25.46 -13.54 0.90
N ILE A 42 -25.56 -13.97 -0.36
CA ILE A 42 -24.49 -13.81 -1.36
C ILE A 42 -24.21 -12.32 -1.62
N VAL A 43 -25.25 -11.50 -1.79
CA VAL A 43 -25.09 -10.05 -2.01
C VAL A 43 -24.44 -9.37 -0.81
N VAL A 44 -24.84 -9.75 0.42
CA VAL A 44 -24.22 -9.24 1.65
C VAL A 44 -22.75 -9.68 1.74
N ALA A 45 -22.43 -10.92 1.40
CA ALA A 45 -21.05 -11.42 1.37
C ALA A 45 -20.17 -10.65 0.37
N ILE A 46 -20.70 -10.35 -0.83
CA ILE A 46 -20.01 -9.54 -1.83
C ILE A 46 -19.78 -8.12 -1.31
N LEU A 47 -20.79 -7.49 -0.69
CA LEU A 47 -20.67 -6.15 -0.12
C LEU A 47 -19.63 -6.11 1.02
N VAL A 48 -19.56 -7.14 1.85
CA VAL A 48 -18.54 -7.27 2.90
C VAL A 48 -17.14 -7.45 2.29
N CYS A 49 -16.99 -8.25 1.25
CA CYS A 49 -15.72 -8.39 0.54
C CYS A 49 -15.27 -7.05 -0.08
N ILE A 50 -16.20 -6.31 -0.70
CA ILE A 50 -15.92 -4.99 -1.27
C ILE A 50 -15.55 -3.99 -0.18
N SER A 51 -16.25 -3.96 0.95
CA SER A 51 -15.96 -3.03 2.05
C SER A 51 -14.64 -3.36 2.76
N VAL A 52 -14.29 -4.64 2.91
CA VAL A 52 -12.97 -5.06 3.41
C VAL A 52 -11.87 -4.75 2.39
N TYR A 53 -12.12 -4.95 1.10
CA TYR A 53 -11.16 -4.62 0.04
C TYR A 53 -10.90 -3.11 -0.03
N ILE A 54 -11.96 -2.29 0.00
CA ILE A 54 -11.87 -0.82 0.04
C ILE A 54 -11.24 -0.37 1.36
N GLY A 55 -11.65 -0.93 2.50
CA GLY A 55 -11.07 -0.59 3.81
C GLY A 55 -9.59 -0.92 3.92
N LYS A 56 -9.15 -2.06 3.38
CA LYS A 56 -7.74 -2.45 3.30
C LYS A 56 -6.96 -1.54 2.35
N ARG A 57 -7.53 -1.22 1.19
CA ARG A 57 -6.99 -0.24 0.21
C ARG A 57 -6.96 1.19 0.73
N MET A 58 -7.90 1.59 1.60
CA MET A 58 -7.95 2.91 2.22
C MET A 58 -6.96 3.02 3.38
N ASN A 59 -6.72 1.93 4.13
CA ASN A 59 -5.63 1.88 5.11
C ASN A 59 -4.25 1.91 4.42
N GLU A 60 -4.14 1.33 3.22
CA GLU A 60 -3.00 1.54 2.31
C GLU A 60 -3.05 2.90 1.57
N GLY A 61 -4.18 3.63 1.65
CA GLY A 61 -4.60 4.64 0.67
C GLY A 61 -4.84 6.04 1.21
N VAL A 62 -4.55 6.32 2.49
CA VAL A 62 -4.44 7.71 2.99
C VAL A 62 -3.13 8.38 2.49
N GLY A 63 -2.27 7.65 1.77
CA GLY A 63 -1.03 8.15 1.17
C GLY A 63 -1.11 8.61 -0.29
N LEU A 64 -2.31 8.63 -0.91
CA LEU A 64 -2.45 9.00 -2.33
C LEU A 64 -2.32 10.50 -2.63
N PHE A 65 -2.22 11.35 -1.59
CA PHE A 65 -1.93 12.77 -1.75
C PHE A 65 -0.71 13.15 -0.91
N HIS A 66 0.38 13.45 -1.62
CA HIS A 66 1.70 13.90 -1.14
C HIS A 66 2.66 12.79 -0.69
N LYS A 67 3.26 12.06 -1.66
CA LYS A 67 4.71 11.80 -1.54
C LYS A 67 5.37 13.18 -1.46
N SER A 68 5.60 13.67 -0.25
CA SER A 68 6.24 14.97 -0.04
C SER A 68 7.62 14.90 -0.70
N VAL A 69 7.83 15.72 -1.73
CA VAL A 69 9.14 15.84 -2.37
C VAL A 69 10.13 16.27 -1.29
N LYS A 70 11.16 15.47 -1.05
CA LYS A 70 12.24 15.87 -0.15
C LYS A 70 13.04 16.94 -0.87
N ILE A 71 13.11 18.14 -0.31
CA ILE A 71 13.86 19.25 -0.89
C ILE A 71 15.10 19.47 -0.04
N ALA A 72 16.24 19.65 -0.70
CA ALA A 72 17.48 20.12 -0.08
C ALA A 72 17.99 21.33 -0.87
N ILE A 73 18.69 22.23 -0.19
CA ILE A 73 19.27 23.41 -0.83
C ILE A 73 20.78 23.28 -0.86
N LEU A 74 21.37 23.40 -2.04
CA LEU A 74 22.81 23.47 -2.24
C LEU A 74 23.25 24.93 -2.14
N ASN A 75 24.16 25.21 -1.22
CA ASN A 75 24.90 26.46 -1.18
C ASN A 75 26.35 26.19 -1.64
N PRO A 76 26.70 26.48 -2.90
CA PRO A 76 28.02 26.17 -3.43
C PRO A 76 29.15 26.82 -2.63
N SER A 77 28.95 28.05 -2.16
CA SER A 77 29.97 28.80 -1.42
C SER A 77 30.26 28.19 -0.06
N ALA A 78 29.22 27.93 0.74
CA ALA A 78 29.38 27.33 2.06
C ALA A 78 29.89 25.89 1.99
N LEU A 79 29.45 25.12 0.99
CA LEU A 79 29.93 23.76 0.78
C LEU A 79 31.41 23.76 0.36
N ASN A 80 31.84 24.69 -0.50
CA ASN A 80 33.23 24.82 -0.91
C ASN A 80 34.13 25.19 0.28
N GLU A 81 33.69 26.12 1.13
CA GLU A 81 34.45 26.45 2.35
C GLU A 81 34.61 25.26 3.29
N GLN A 82 33.56 24.46 3.49
CA GLN A 82 33.64 23.24 4.30
C GLN A 82 34.57 22.21 3.66
N TYR A 83 34.49 22.03 2.34
CA TYR A 83 35.39 21.16 1.59
C TYR A 83 36.85 21.58 1.74
N LEU A 84 37.15 22.87 1.54
CA LEU A 84 38.50 23.42 1.67
C LEU A 84 39.04 23.27 3.09
N LYS A 85 38.20 23.43 4.13
CA LYS A 85 38.60 23.18 5.52
C LYS A 85 39.01 21.72 5.74
N ALA A 86 38.26 20.76 5.18
CA ALA A 86 38.60 19.34 5.26
C ALA A 86 39.87 18.99 4.46
N HIS A 87 40.13 19.70 3.36
CA HIS A 87 41.23 19.42 2.43
C HIS A 87 42.45 20.34 2.58
N ASN A 88 42.61 20.99 3.75
CA ASN A 88 43.72 21.90 4.04
C ASN A 88 43.91 23.00 2.97
N GLY A 89 42.81 23.53 2.44
CA GLY A 89 42.80 24.58 1.42
C GLY A 89 43.01 24.10 -0.02
N LYS A 90 43.13 22.80 -0.27
CA LYS A 90 43.27 22.25 -1.63
C LYS A 90 41.91 22.03 -2.28
N GLY A 91 41.70 22.58 -3.48
CA GLY A 91 40.41 22.52 -4.19
C GLY A 91 40.35 21.57 -5.39
N GLU A 92 41.43 20.85 -5.71
CA GLU A 92 41.55 20.07 -6.96
C GLU A 92 40.53 18.93 -7.09
N GLY A 93 39.96 18.43 -5.99
CA GLY A 93 38.95 17.37 -5.95
C GLY A 93 37.49 17.85 -5.80
N TYR A 94 37.25 19.16 -5.68
CA TYR A 94 35.94 19.67 -5.31
C TYR A 94 34.83 19.36 -6.35
N LEU A 95 35.17 19.43 -7.64
CA LEU A 95 34.19 19.20 -8.70
C LEU A 95 33.77 17.71 -8.80
N PRO A 96 34.71 16.74 -8.82
CA PRO A 96 34.37 15.33 -8.64
C PRO A 96 33.55 15.06 -7.36
N TYR A 97 33.94 15.68 -6.24
CA TYR A 97 33.23 15.56 -4.97
C TYR A 97 31.77 16.03 -5.06
N ILE A 98 31.51 17.23 -5.59
CA ILE A 98 30.14 17.73 -5.78
C ILE A 98 29.32 16.74 -6.62
N ARG A 99 29.89 16.19 -7.68
CA ARG A 99 29.16 15.26 -8.57
C ARG A 99 28.75 14.00 -7.82
N LYS A 100 29.65 13.41 -7.03
CA LYS A 100 29.36 12.28 -6.14
C LYS A 100 28.25 12.65 -5.14
N LEU A 101 28.37 13.82 -4.51
CA LEU A 101 27.38 14.30 -3.54
C LEU A 101 25.99 14.51 -4.18
N MET A 102 25.91 15.13 -5.35
CA MET A 102 24.64 15.34 -6.07
C MET A 102 24.02 14.02 -6.50
N ALA A 103 24.83 13.04 -6.92
CA ALA A 103 24.36 11.70 -7.23
C ALA A 103 23.78 11.00 -6.00
N LEU A 104 24.41 11.16 -4.83
CA LEU A 104 23.91 10.61 -3.58
C LEU A 104 22.56 11.23 -3.19
N TYR A 105 22.43 12.56 -3.24
CA TYR A 105 21.14 13.21 -2.97
C TYR A 105 20.06 12.81 -3.95
N ARG A 106 20.40 12.59 -5.23
CA ARG A 106 19.48 12.04 -6.22
C ARG A 106 19.05 10.61 -5.88
N ALA A 107 19.98 9.75 -5.46
CA ALA A 107 19.68 8.38 -5.04
C ALA A 107 18.79 8.32 -3.79
N ARG A 108 18.92 9.33 -2.90
CA ARG A 108 18.08 9.51 -1.70
C ARG A 108 16.70 10.16 -2.00
N ASP A 109 16.33 10.32 -3.28
CA ASP A 109 15.10 10.97 -3.76
C ASP A 109 14.93 12.44 -3.31
N PHE A 110 16.01 13.21 -3.25
CA PHE A 110 15.95 14.66 -2.99
C PHE A 110 15.89 15.47 -4.30
N LEU A 111 15.03 16.49 -4.33
CA LEU A 111 15.15 17.63 -5.22
C LEU A 111 16.17 18.62 -4.63
N VAL A 112 17.29 18.81 -5.31
CA VAL A 112 18.31 19.78 -4.90
C VAL A 112 18.10 21.09 -5.65
N LEU A 113 18.01 22.19 -4.90
CA LEU A 113 17.89 23.54 -5.44
C LEU A 113 19.15 24.35 -5.12
N ASP A 114 19.71 25.06 -6.10
CA ASP A 114 20.83 25.97 -5.86
C ASP A 114 20.33 27.24 -5.16
N MET A 115 20.94 27.56 -4.01
CA MET A 115 20.58 28.69 -3.16
C MET A 115 20.70 30.04 -3.88
N ASN A 116 21.54 30.16 -4.90
CA ASN A 116 21.66 31.39 -5.70
C ASN A 116 20.37 31.74 -6.45
N TYR A 117 19.49 30.77 -6.68
CA TYR A 117 18.22 30.94 -7.40
C TYR A 117 16.99 30.82 -6.47
N VAL A 118 17.20 30.60 -5.17
CA VAL A 118 16.11 30.46 -4.19
C VAL A 118 15.86 31.80 -3.51
N ILE A 119 14.68 32.39 -3.74
CA ILE A 119 14.30 33.68 -3.15
C ILE A 119 13.87 33.52 -1.68
N THR A 120 13.15 32.43 -1.36
CA THR A 120 12.65 32.15 -0.01
C THR A 120 12.78 30.67 0.32
N ARG A 121 13.24 30.35 1.53
CA ARG A 121 13.43 28.99 2.04
C ARG A 121 12.56 28.75 3.28
N PRO A 122 11.69 27.73 3.30
CA PRO A 122 11.04 27.27 4.52
C PRO A 122 12.06 26.74 5.52
N SER A 123 11.86 26.95 6.82
CA SER A 123 12.76 26.46 7.88
C SER A 123 12.90 24.94 7.95
N THR A 124 11.98 24.21 7.31
CA THR A 124 11.99 22.74 7.22
C THR A 124 12.93 22.21 6.14
N VAL A 125 13.40 23.05 5.23
CA VAL A 125 14.31 22.65 4.14
C VAL A 125 15.75 22.84 4.61
N ASN A 126 16.47 21.73 4.70
CA ASN A 126 17.87 21.74 5.12
C ASN A 126 18.81 22.09 3.98
N GLU A 127 19.91 22.74 4.33
CA GLU A 127 21.04 22.98 3.46
C GLU A 127 21.91 21.73 3.38
N ILE A 128 22.43 21.44 2.19
CA ILE A 128 23.39 20.34 1.98
C ILE A 128 24.67 20.68 2.72
N ALA A 129 25.03 19.84 3.68
CA ALA A 129 26.27 19.95 4.43
C ALA A 129 27.38 19.13 3.76
N TYR A 130 28.63 19.45 4.11
CA TYR A 130 29.76 18.61 3.76
C TYR A 130 29.62 17.23 4.43
N ILE A 131 29.80 16.19 3.62
CA ILE A 131 29.94 14.79 4.02
C ILE A 131 31.34 14.34 3.62
N ASP A 132 32.00 13.54 4.46
CA ASP A 132 33.33 13.01 4.16
C ASP A 132 33.34 12.21 2.86
N GLU A 133 34.41 12.30 2.07
CA GLU A 133 34.46 11.65 0.76
C GLU A 133 34.31 10.13 0.86
N SER A 134 34.91 9.51 1.87
CA SER A 134 34.82 8.06 2.07
C SER A 134 33.40 7.60 2.42
N GLU A 135 32.67 8.43 3.17
CA GLU A 135 31.27 8.19 3.53
C GLU A 135 30.37 8.33 2.30
N VAL A 136 30.57 9.37 1.48
CA VAL A 136 29.84 9.55 0.22
C VAL A 136 30.05 8.36 -0.72
N GLU A 137 31.28 7.87 -0.86
CA GLU A 137 31.59 6.71 -1.70
C GLU A 137 30.98 5.41 -1.19
N SER A 138 31.04 5.19 0.12
CA SER A 138 30.41 4.02 0.76
C SER A 138 28.91 4.01 0.48
N GLU A 139 28.22 5.11 0.74
CA GLU A 139 26.77 5.19 0.53
C GLU A 139 26.38 5.07 -0.94
N LEU A 140 27.10 5.70 -1.86
CA LEU A 140 26.85 5.53 -3.30
C LEU A 140 26.94 4.06 -3.71
N THR A 141 27.90 3.33 -3.16
CA THR A 141 28.07 1.90 -3.40
C THR A 141 26.91 1.09 -2.85
N GLU A 142 26.36 1.45 -1.68
CA GLU A 142 25.14 0.84 -1.12
C GLU A 142 23.91 1.02 -2.02
N TYR A 143 23.83 2.16 -2.71
CA TYR A 143 22.82 2.43 -3.74
C TYR A 143 23.12 1.77 -5.09
N GLY A 144 24.22 1.01 -5.22
CA GLY A 144 24.63 0.34 -6.45
C GLY A 144 25.21 1.29 -7.50
N ILE A 145 25.70 2.46 -7.11
CA ILE A 145 26.29 3.48 -7.98
C ILE A 145 27.81 3.44 -7.80
N ASP A 146 28.57 3.19 -8.87
CA ASP A 146 30.04 3.22 -8.83
C ASP A 146 30.55 4.67 -8.70
N PRO A 147 31.23 5.03 -7.59
CA PRO A 147 31.74 6.39 -7.39
C PRO A 147 32.75 6.84 -8.47
N LYS A 148 33.46 5.90 -9.10
CA LYS A 148 34.47 6.20 -10.13
C LYS A 148 33.87 6.83 -11.38
N TYR A 149 32.58 6.62 -11.62
CA TYR A 149 31.86 7.25 -12.73
C TYR A 149 31.97 8.78 -12.71
N PHE A 150 32.12 9.38 -11.53
CA PHE A 150 32.13 10.84 -11.34
C PHE A 150 33.53 11.47 -11.36
N GLU A 151 34.58 10.67 -11.45
CA GLU A 151 35.99 11.11 -11.45
C GLU A 151 36.47 11.59 -12.82
N GLY A 152 35.75 11.21 -13.88
CA GLY A 152 36.07 11.62 -15.25
C GLY A 152 35.79 13.11 -15.54
N LYS A 153 36.63 13.73 -16.37
CA LYS A 153 36.30 14.99 -17.05
C LYS A 153 35.28 14.66 -18.16
N GLN A 154 33.99 14.90 -17.89
CA GLN A 154 33.00 15.12 -18.95
C GLN A 154 33.20 16.52 -19.53
#